data_AF-A0A1V4QJX1-F1
#
_entry.id   AF-A0A1V4QJX1-F1
#
_cell.length_a   1.000
_cell.length_b   1.000
_cell.length_c   1.000
_cell.angle_alpha   90.00
_cell.angle_beta   90.00
_cell.angle_gamma   90.00
#
_symmetry.space_group_name_H-M   'P 1'
#
loop_
_entity.id
_entity.type
_entity.pdbx_description
1 polymer ?
#
loop_
_entity_poly.entity_id
_entity_poly.type
_entity_poly.pdbx_seq_one_letter_code
_entity_poly.pdbx_strand_id
1 'polypeptide(L)'
;MTMFNLWKDREKGLMDPLLFSETAEKFAKEIAAEGEKNRNNKGTQLRRFFDEIVRLQSQAKCLSKDDTDKWSNILPYIHMLVSKAAYAEGRRLVSPSFVNFLKTGIDQIKTPRDLTVFANFFESFMGFYKLHGPN
;
A
#
# COMPACT_ATOMS: atom_id res chain seq x y z
N MET A 1 -10.35 -12.39 -6.43
CA MET A 1 -9.35 -11.50 -5.80
C MET A 1 -10.10 -10.29 -5.28
N THR A 2 -9.96 -9.99 -3.98
CA THR A 2 -10.74 -8.95 -3.31
C THR A 2 -10.29 -7.56 -3.80
N MET A 3 -11.19 -6.75 -4.35
CA MET A 3 -10.88 -5.34 -4.65
C MET A 3 -11.25 -4.47 -3.45
N PHE A 4 -10.46 -3.41 -3.21
CA PHE A 4 -10.77 -2.38 -2.21
C PHE A 4 -10.71 -1.00 -2.85
N ASN A 5 -11.48 -0.07 -2.31
CA ASN A 5 -11.49 1.32 -2.73
C ASN A 5 -11.04 2.20 -1.56
N LEU A 6 -10.12 3.14 -1.83
CA LEU A 6 -9.66 4.12 -0.83
C LEU A 6 -10.77 5.15 -0.51
N TRP A 7 -11.63 5.42 -1.48
CA TRP A 7 -12.73 6.38 -1.38
C TRP A 7 -14.05 5.71 -1.69
N LYS A 8 -15.03 5.91 -0.80
CA LYS A 8 -16.43 5.56 -1.07
C LYS A 8 -17.06 6.60 -1.99
N ASP A 9 -16.73 7.87 -1.78
CA ASP A 9 -17.09 8.99 -2.64
C ASP A 9 -15.90 9.94 -2.72
N ARG A 10 -15.27 10.03 -3.90
CA ARG A 10 -14.06 10.84 -4.10
C ARG A 10 -14.36 12.33 -4.14
N GLU A 11 -15.52 12.73 -4.67
CA GLU A 11 -15.90 14.14 -4.79
C GLU A 11 -16.21 14.73 -3.41
N LYS A 12 -16.86 13.95 -2.55
CA LYS A 12 -17.14 14.34 -1.16
C LYS A 12 -15.97 14.05 -0.21
N GLY A 13 -14.94 13.35 -0.66
CA GLY A 13 -13.81 12.93 0.17
C GLY A 13 -14.23 11.99 1.31
N LEU A 14 -15.23 11.14 1.07
CA LEU A 14 -15.73 10.17 2.05
C LEU A 14 -14.95 8.86 1.92
N MET A 15 -14.29 8.47 3.00
CA MET A 15 -13.66 7.16 3.14
C MET A 15 -14.67 6.13 3.67
N ASP A 16 -14.43 4.87 3.37
CA ASP A 16 -15.16 3.79 4.05
C ASP A 16 -14.71 3.73 5.53
N PRO A 17 -15.63 3.82 6.51
CA PRO A 17 -15.30 3.69 7.92
C PRO A 17 -14.56 2.39 8.27
N LEU A 18 -14.75 1.34 7.47
CA LEU A 18 -14.15 0.02 7.70
C LEU A 18 -12.85 -0.20 6.90
N LEU A 19 -12.36 0.82 6.20
CA LEU A 19 -11.14 0.73 5.38
C LEU A 19 -9.92 0.35 6.23
N PHE A 20 -9.71 1.07 7.34
CA PHE A 20 -8.53 0.88 8.19
C PHE A 20 -8.70 -0.23 9.25
N SER A 21 -9.89 -0.82 9.36
CA SER A 21 -10.19 -1.92 10.28
C SER A 21 -10.41 -3.23 9.52
N GLU A 22 -11.65 -3.55 9.18
CA GLU A 22 -12.04 -4.84 8.61
C GLU A 22 -11.35 -5.12 7.27
N THR A 23 -11.26 -4.10 6.41
CA THR A 23 -10.63 -4.25 5.10
C THR A 23 -9.13 -4.51 5.26
N ALA A 24 -8.43 -3.70 6.05
CA ALA A 24 -7.01 -3.86 6.32
C ALA A 24 -6.69 -5.23 6.96
N GLU A 25 -7.49 -5.65 7.94
CA GLU A 25 -7.32 -6.94 8.60
C GLU A 25 -7.57 -8.12 7.64
N LYS A 26 -8.58 -8.01 6.77
CA LYS A 26 -8.87 -9.03 5.76
C LYS A 26 -7.67 -9.26 4.84
N PHE A 27 -7.09 -8.20 4.30
CA PHE A 27 -5.89 -8.32 3.46
C PHE A 27 -4.69 -8.85 4.25
N ALA A 28 -4.52 -8.44 5.50
CA ALA A 28 -3.46 -8.95 6.37
C ALA A 28 -3.57 -10.46 6.55
N LYS A 29 -4.77 -11.00 6.82
CA LYS A 29 -5.02 -12.44 6.94
C LYS A 29 -4.76 -13.19 5.63
N GLU A 30 -5.26 -12.67 4.51
CA GLU A 30 -5.09 -13.28 3.18
C GLU A 30 -3.59 -13.39 2.81
N ILE A 31 -2.86 -12.29 2.94
CA ILE A 31 -1.43 -12.23 2.61
C ILE A 31 -0.58 -13.04 3.62
N ALA A 32 -0.97 -13.08 4.90
CA ALA A 32 -0.28 -13.88 5.91
C ALA A 32 -0.43 -15.38 5.63
N ALA A 33 -1.64 -15.83 5.28
CA ALA A 33 -1.90 -17.23 4.94
C ALA A 33 -1.09 -17.69 3.71
N GLU A 34 -0.98 -16.84 2.68
CA GLU A 34 -0.11 -17.11 1.53
C GLU A 34 1.38 -17.11 1.89
N GLY A 35 1.77 -16.20 2.78
CA GLY A 35 3.11 -16.08 3.35
C GLY A 35 3.57 -17.38 4.00
N GLU A 36 2.73 -17.92 4.87
CA GLU A 36 2.96 -19.18 5.58
C GLU A 36 3.11 -20.36 4.60
N LYS A 37 2.17 -20.48 3.65
CA LYS A 37 2.15 -21.59 2.68
C LYS A 37 3.38 -21.62 1.78
N ASN A 38 3.83 -20.46 1.30
CA ASN A 38 4.86 -20.35 0.27
C ASN A 38 6.22 -19.91 0.82
N ARG A 39 6.34 -19.71 2.14
CA ARG A 39 7.52 -19.15 2.82
C ARG A 39 7.98 -17.81 2.24
N ASN A 40 7.02 -16.97 1.85
CA ASN A 40 7.23 -15.62 1.33
C ASN A 40 6.56 -14.58 2.25
N ASN A 41 6.47 -13.32 1.82
CA ASN A 41 5.87 -12.22 2.59
C ASN A 41 6.51 -12.00 3.98
N LYS A 42 7.83 -12.15 4.10
CA LYS A 42 8.51 -11.84 5.38
C LYS A 42 8.17 -10.41 5.81
N GLY A 43 7.84 -10.20 7.08
CA GLY A 43 7.43 -8.88 7.58
C GLY A 43 8.45 -7.78 7.31
N THR A 44 9.74 -8.12 7.27
CA THR A 44 10.82 -7.19 6.87
C THR A 44 10.80 -6.82 5.39
N GLN A 45 10.33 -7.70 4.50
CA GLN A 45 10.15 -7.37 3.08
C GLN A 45 8.96 -6.44 2.90
N LEU A 46 7.82 -6.75 3.53
CA LEU A 46 6.62 -5.90 3.42
C LEU A 46 6.86 -4.50 4.01
N ARG A 47 7.57 -4.44 5.15
CA ARG A 47 7.96 -3.18 5.78
C ARG A 47 8.80 -2.28 4.87
N ARG A 48 9.70 -2.84 4.05
CA ARG A 48 10.51 -2.02 3.12
C ARG A 48 9.64 -1.27 2.11
N PHE A 49 8.57 -1.89 1.62
CA PHE A 49 7.61 -1.21 0.74
C PHE A 49 6.86 -0.11 1.48
N PHE A 50 6.42 -0.39 2.71
CA PHE A 50 5.78 0.60 3.57
C PHE A 50 6.69 1.81 3.84
N ASP A 51 7.95 1.57 4.23
CA ASP A 51 8.93 2.63 4.50
C ASP A 51 9.14 3.52 3.26
N GLU A 52 9.15 2.93 2.07
CA GLU A 52 9.27 3.70 0.82
C GLU A 52 8.02 4.54 0.52
N ILE A 53 6.82 4.01 0.78
CA ILE A 53 5.56 4.77 0.67
C ILE A 53 5.57 5.95 1.65
N VAL A 54 5.94 5.73 2.91
CA VAL A 54 6.01 6.79 3.94
C VAL A 54 7.05 7.84 3.57
N ARG A 55 8.20 7.43 3.00
CA ARG A 55 9.22 8.36 2.50
C ARG A 55 8.66 9.26 1.39
N LEU A 56 7.99 8.69 0.40
CA LEU A 56 7.37 9.45 -0.70
C LEU A 56 6.22 10.33 -0.19
N GLN A 57 5.44 9.85 0.78
CA GLN A 57 4.40 10.64 1.45
C GLN A 57 4.99 11.85 2.19
N SER A 58 6.10 11.67 2.91
CA SER A 58 6.79 12.76 3.59
C SER A 58 7.25 13.83 2.59
N GLN A 59 7.82 13.43 1.45
CA GLN A 59 8.19 14.36 0.38
C GLN A 59 6.96 15.09 -0.19
N ALA A 60 5.85 14.38 -0.40
CA ALA A 60 4.61 14.96 -0.90
C ALA A 60 3.95 15.94 0.09
N LYS A 61 4.09 15.71 1.41
CA LYS A 61 3.57 16.61 2.45
C LYS A 61 4.33 17.93 2.55
N CYS A 62 5.59 17.96 2.13
CA CYS A 62 6.39 19.19 2.07
C CYS A 62 6.05 20.07 0.85
N LEU A 63 5.16 19.63 -0.04
CA LEU A 63 4.78 20.39 -1.21
C LEU A 63 3.80 21.52 -0.86
N SER A 64 4.08 22.70 -1.41
CA SER A 64 3.18 23.85 -1.41
C SER A 64 2.07 23.64 -2.46
N LYS A 65 0.97 24.42 -2.39
CA LYS A 65 -0.07 24.39 -3.43
C LYS A 65 0.47 24.73 -4.83
N ASP A 66 1.54 25.52 -4.91
CA ASP A 66 2.16 25.94 -6.16
C ASP A 66 3.15 24.89 -6.74
N ASP A 67 3.48 23.84 -5.98
CA ASP A 67 4.49 22.84 -6.35
C ASP A 67 3.92 21.66 -7.19
N THR A 68 2.99 21.95 -8.11
CA THR A 68 2.32 20.91 -8.93
C THR A 68 3.34 20.09 -9.74
N ASP A 69 4.39 20.73 -10.24
CA ASP A 69 5.46 20.07 -11.00
C ASP A 69 6.25 19.05 -10.14
N LYS A 70 6.40 19.33 -8.84
CA LYS A 70 7.08 18.40 -7.92
C LYS A 70 6.23 17.17 -7.65
N TRP A 71 4.90 17.31 -7.56
CA TRP A 71 4.01 16.14 -7.45
C TRP A 71 4.11 15.24 -8.69
N SER A 72 4.13 15.84 -9.88
CA SER A 72 4.34 15.13 -11.15
C SER A 72 5.65 14.34 -11.19
N ASN A 73 6.67 14.77 -10.45
CA ASN A 73 7.92 14.04 -10.30
C ASN A 73 7.84 12.90 -9.27
N ILE A 74 7.05 13.05 -8.20
CA ILE A 74 6.89 12.02 -7.16
C ILE A 74 6.02 10.86 -7.65
N LEU A 75 4.94 11.16 -8.39
CA LEU A 75 3.95 10.17 -8.81
C LEU A 75 4.56 8.97 -9.59
N PRO A 76 5.49 9.16 -10.55
CA PRO A 76 6.19 8.05 -11.20
C PRO A 76 6.95 7.15 -10.22
N TYR A 77 7.57 7.70 -9.18
CA TYR A 77 8.28 6.90 -8.16
C TYR A 77 7.31 6.08 -7.30
N ILE A 78 6.10 6.58 -7.07
CA ILE A 78 5.03 5.79 -6.42
C ILE A 78 4.67 4.60 -7.32
N HIS A 79 4.40 4.83 -8.62
CA HIS A 79 4.10 3.74 -9.55
C HIS A 79 5.25 2.73 -9.72
N MET A 80 6.50 3.18 -9.60
CA MET A 80 7.69 2.31 -9.61
C MET A 80 7.70 1.29 -8.47
N LEU A 81 6.97 1.50 -7.37
CA LEU A 81 6.85 0.50 -6.31
C LEU A 81 6.19 -0.79 -6.81
N VAL A 82 5.28 -0.70 -7.79
CA VAL A 82 4.64 -1.86 -8.42
C VAL A 82 5.67 -2.71 -9.16
N SER A 83 6.60 -2.09 -9.90
CA SER A 83 7.66 -2.83 -10.60
C SER A 83 8.64 -3.48 -9.63
N LYS A 84 8.97 -2.81 -8.52
CA LYS A 84 9.76 -3.38 -7.42
C LYS A 84 9.06 -4.58 -6.76
N ALA A 85 7.75 -4.52 -6.59
CA ALA A 85 6.96 -5.62 -6.03
C ALA A 85 6.92 -6.81 -6.98
N ALA A 86 6.71 -6.58 -8.29
CA ALA A 86 6.77 -7.63 -9.31
C ALA A 86 8.16 -8.30 -9.37
N TYR A 87 9.24 -7.51 -9.22
CA TYR A 87 10.59 -8.06 -9.12
C TYR A 87 10.75 -8.93 -7.86
N ALA A 88 10.28 -8.46 -6.71
CA ALA A 88 10.31 -9.22 -5.46
C ALA A 88 9.49 -10.52 -5.54
N GLU A 89 8.37 -10.51 -6.26
CA GLU A 89 7.57 -11.70 -6.57
C GLU A 89 8.33 -12.69 -7.45
N GLY A 90 8.99 -12.21 -8.51
CA GLY A 90 9.88 -13.04 -9.33
C GLY A 90 11.02 -13.68 -8.54
N ARG A 91 11.46 -13.02 -7.46
CA ARG A 91 12.42 -13.54 -6.46
C ARG A 91 11.78 -14.40 -5.37
N ARG A 92 10.47 -14.66 -5.43
CA ARG A 92 9.67 -15.39 -4.44
C ARG A 92 9.73 -14.80 -3.03
N LEU A 93 10.02 -13.50 -2.90
CA LEU A 93 10.08 -12.79 -1.62
C LEU A 93 8.70 -12.31 -1.16
N VAL A 94 7.83 -12.01 -2.10
CA VAL A 94 6.44 -11.63 -1.86
C VAL A 94 5.51 -12.49 -2.72
N SER A 95 4.25 -12.54 -2.30
CA SER A 95 3.17 -13.27 -2.96
C SER A 95 2.52 -12.45 -4.08
N PRO A 96 1.85 -13.11 -5.05
CA PRO A 96 1.04 -12.43 -6.06
C PRO A 96 -0.06 -11.56 -5.43
N SER A 97 -0.67 -12.00 -4.32
CA SER A 97 -1.70 -11.23 -3.63
C SER A 97 -1.16 -9.96 -2.99
N PHE A 98 0.09 -9.96 -2.48
CA PHE A 98 0.74 -8.74 -2.02
C PHE A 98 1.05 -7.78 -3.18
N VAL A 99 1.51 -8.28 -4.33
CA VAL A 99 1.74 -7.44 -5.52
C VAL A 99 0.43 -6.81 -5.98
N ASN A 100 -0.66 -7.59 -6.01
CA ASN A 100 -1.97 -7.08 -6.40
C ASN A 100 -2.53 -6.07 -5.39
N PHE A 101 -2.35 -6.30 -4.08
CA PHE A 101 -2.70 -5.34 -3.03
C PHE A 101 -2.00 -4.00 -3.26
N LEU A 102 -0.69 -4.03 -3.49
CA LEU A 102 0.11 -2.83 -3.73
C LEU A 102 -0.32 -2.11 -5.01
N LYS A 103 -0.47 -2.85 -6.11
CA LYS A 103 -0.91 -2.33 -7.40
C LYS A 103 -2.29 -1.66 -7.31
N THR A 104 -3.26 -2.36 -6.71
CA THR A 104 -4.64 -1.86 -6.56
C THR A 104 -4.69 -0.57 -5.75
N GLY A 105 -3.87 -0.45 -4.70
CA GLY A 105 -3.78 0.77 -3.92
C GLY A 105 -3.12 1.92 -4.66
N ILE A 106 -2.01 1.64 -5.34
CA ILE A 106 -1.23 2.66 -6.07
C ILE A 106 -2.00 3.21 -7.28
N ASP A 107 -2.72 2.36 -8.02
CA ASP A 107 -3.50 2.77 -9.20
C ASP A 107 -4.62 3.79 -8.85
N GLN A 108 -5.01 3.88 -7.57
CA GLN A 108 -6.01 4.84 -7.09
C GLN A 108 -5.42 6.23 -6.76
N ILE A 109 -4.09 6.32 -6.62
CA ILE A 109 -3.39 7.54 -6.20
C ILE A 109 -3.29 8.52 -7.37
N LYS A 110 -3.97 9.66 -7.25
CA LYS A 110 -3.86 10.78 -8.21
C LYS A 110 -3.38 12.07 -7.55
N THR A 111 -3.54 12.18 -6.23
CA THR A 111 -3.25 13.36 -5.42
C THR A 111 -2.43 12.99 -4.18
N PRO A 112 -1.73 13.96 -3.55
CA PRO A 112 -1.05 13.74 -2.26
C PRO A 112 -1.98 13.24 -1.15
N ARG A 113 -3.28 13.61 -1.22
CA ARG A 113 -4.30 13.14 -0.28
C ARG A 113 -4.55 11.64 -0.44
N ASP A 114 -4.64 11.15 -1.68
CA ASP A 114 -4.82 9.71 -1.93
C ASP A 114 -3.63 8.89 -1.41
N LEU A 115 -2.39 9.40 -1.62
CA LEU A 115 -1.19 8.78 -1.09
C LEU A 115 -1.22 8.70 0.44
N THR A 116 -1.72 9.75 1.10
CA THR A 116 -1.88 9.75 2.56
C THR A 116 -2.90 8.71 3.02
N VAL A 117 -4.04 8.58 2.34
CA VAL A 117 -5.04 7.55 2.68
C VAL A 117 -4.47 6.15 2.46
N PHE A 118 -3.76 5.93 1.35
CA PHE A 118 -3.12 4.64 1.10
C PHE A 118 -2.03 4.31 2.11
N ALA A 119 -1.20 5.29 2.50
CA ALA A 119 -0.18 5.09 3.52
C ALA A 119 -0.80 4.67 4.86
N ASN A 120 -1.87 5.34 5.29
CA ASN A 120 -2.59 4.98 6.52
C ASN A 120 -3.22 3.58 6.42
N PHE A 121 -3.81 3.24 5.26
CA PHE A 121 -4.33 1.90 5.02
C PHE A 121 -3.24 0.82 5.10
N PHE A 122 -2.07 1.09 4.49
CA PHE A 122 -0.92 0.21 4.56
C PHE A 122 -0.40 0.07 6.00
N GLU A 123 -0.37 1.16 6.77
CA GLU A 123 0.01 1.14 8.19
C GLU A 123 -0.92 0.23 9.01
N SER A 124 -2.24 0.36 8.84
CA SER A 124 -3.22 -0.53 9.47
C SER A 124 -3.01 -1.98 9.05
N PHE A 125 -2.78 -2.22 7.75
CA PHE A 125 -2.43 -3.54 7.23
C PHE A 125 -1.18 -4.10 7.94
N MET A 126 -0.11 -3.32 8.10
CA MET A 126 1.13 -3.76 8.77
C MET A 126 0.89 -4.09 10.24
N GLY A 127 0.02 -3.36 10.92
CA GLY A 127 -0.41 -3.65 12.29
C GLY A 127 -1.08 -5.02 12.40
N PHE A 128 -2.10 -5.28 11.57
CA PHE A 128 -2.76 -6.58 11.53
C PHE A 128 -1.86 -7.70 10.99
N TYR A 129 -0.97 -7.39 10.05
CA TYR A 129 -0.02 -8.36 9.52
C TYR A 129 0.96 -8.82 10.59
N LYS A 130 1.33 -7.96 11.54
CA LYS A 130 2.16 -8.38 12.68
C LYS A 130 1.42 -9.34 13.62
N LEU A 131 0.10 -9.26 13.69
CA LEU A 131 -0.75 -10.18 14.48
C LEU A 131 -0.92 -11.55 13.80
N HIS A 132 -1.17 -11.56 12.48
CA HIS A 132 -1.54 -12.77 11.74
C HIS A 132 -0.39 -13.42 10.97
N GLY A 133 0.67 -12.67 10.69
CA GLY A 133 1.81 -13.12 9.91
C GLY A 133 2.76 -14.04 10.70
N PRO A 134 3.58 -14.84 9.98
CA PRO A 134 4.62 -15.65 10.61
C PRO A 134 5.62 -14.80 11.41
N ASN A 135 6.08 -15.34 12.54
CA ASN A 135 7.12 -14.72 13.37
C ASN A 135 8.48 -14.67 12.68
#